data_AF-A0A7Y0Q693-F1
#
_entry.id   AF-A0A7Y0Q693-F1
#
_cell.length_a   1.000
_cell.length_b   1.000
_cell.length_c   1.000
_cell.angle_alpha   90.00
_cell.angle_beta   90.00
_cell.angle_gamma   90.00
#
_symmetry.space_group_name_H-M   'P 1'
#
loop_
_entity.id
_entity.type
_entity.pdbx_description
1 polymer ?
#
loop_
_entity_poly.entity_id
_entity_poly.type
_entity_poly.pdbx_seq_one_letter_code
_entity_poly.pdbx_strand_id
1 'polypeptide(L)'
;MKNSTKLFTSIFTCGAITLGYLSSVSAHEGSHIIVSGDDTIRVYQKNNNGNTNYVVNGKEFTWNDLSEDQQSRIKAVESKLAIAEKKLAKQEIAIKKITSQMEEKAELLEKEARKIEQAFVKVSKHKMNFNDLEKAMRELELSTRANEIALRAKELELDKLDDKLEAIDLSMVEEIEQHADEYEAVLMEIAKELD
;
A
#
# COMPACT_ATOMS: atom_id res chain seq x y z
N MET A 1 29.40 -2.20 -4.38
CA MET A 1 28.39 -2.08 -3.32
C MET A 1 27.14 -2.81 -3.79
N LYS A 2 26.86 -3.98 -3.20
CA LYS A 2 25.61 -4.72 -3.45
C LYS A 2 24.59 -4.20 -2.44
N ASN A 3 23.65 -3.37 -2.88
CA ASN A 3 22.47 -3.04 -2.08
C ASN A 3 21.55 -4.26 -2.16
N SER A 4 21.66 -5.15 -1.18
CA SER A 4 20.74 -6.27 -1.00
C SER A 4 19.50 -5.72 -0.31
N THR A 5 18.45 -5.47 -1.08
CA THR A 5 17.11 -5.15 -0.55
C THR A 5 16.63 -6.35 0.28
N LYS A 6 16.71 -6.24 1.61
CA LYS A 6 16.18 -7.26 2.53
C LYS A 6 14.66 -7.15 2.52
N LEU A 7 13.97 -8.25 2.29
CA LEU A 7 12.50 -8.30 2.23
C LEU A 7 11.96 -8.70 3.61
N PHE A 8 11.36 -7.74 4.31
CA PHE A 8 10.63 -7.98 5.55
C PHE A 8 9.16 -8.29 5.25
N THR A 9 8.70 -9.48 5.65
CA THR A 9 7.27 -9.81 5.68
C THR A 9 6.86 -10.05 7.14
N SER A 10 6.49 -8.97 7.83
CA SER A 10 5.72 -9.03 9.09
C SER A 10 4.24 -9.14 8.72
N ILE A 11 3.61 -10.28 9.02
CA ILE A 11 2.15 -10.43 8.94
C ILE A 11 1.64 -10.69 10.35
N PHE A 12 1.61 -9.65 11.18
CA PHE A 12 0.74 -9.63 12.36
C PHE A 12 -0.70 -9.39 11.87
N THR A 13 -1.48 -10.47 11.77
CA THR A 13 -2.96 -10.47 11.75
C THR A 13 -3.65 -9.20 11.21
N CYS A 14 -3.55 -8.96 9.90
CA CYS A 14 -4.60 -8.30 9.11
C CYS A 14 -4.41 -8.65 7.63
N GLY A 15 -5.09 -9.69 7.14
CA GLY A 15 -5.18 -9.96 5.71
C GLY A 15 -6.01 -8.86 5.03
N ALA A 16 -5.69 -8.33 3.85
CA ALA A 16 -4.78 -8.81 2.82
C ALA A 16 -4.23 -7.60 2.03
N ILE A 17 -2.92 -7.60 1.80
CA ILE A 17 -2.25 -6.64 0.91
C ILE A 17 -2.18 -7.26 -0.49
N THR A 18 -2.88 -6.67 -1.45
CA THR A 18 -2.55 -6.76 -2.87
C THR A 18 -2.47 -5.35 -3.42
N LEU A 19 -1.32 -4.69 -3.23
CA LEU A 19 -0.87 -3.61 -4.09
C LEU A 19 0.09 -4.24 -5.09
N GLY A 20 -0.43 -4.48 -6.29
CA GLY A 20 0.30 -5.10 -7.37
C GLY A 20 1.44 -4.21 -7.82
N TYR A 21 2.65 -4.54 -7.40
CA TYR A 21 3.91 -4.50 -8.14
C TYR A 21 4.97 -4.98 -7.15
N LEU A 22 5.18 -6.31 -7.10
CA LEU A 22 6.29 -7.09 -6.52
C LEU A 22 5.70 -8.43 -6.02
N SER A 23 6.00 -9.50 -6.76
CA SER A 23 5.86 -10.94 -6.42
C SER A 23 4.67 -11.42 -5.58
N SER A 24 3.92 -12.39 -6.13
CA SER A 24 2.86 -13.15 -5.50
C SER A 24 3.22 -13.69 -4.10
N VAL A 25 2.61 -13.12 -3.05
CA VAL A 25 2.59 -13.71 -1.71
C VAL A 25 1.16 -14.12 -1.41
N SER A 26 0.91 -15.43 -1.38
CA SER A 26 -0.34 -16.00 -0.90
C SER A 26 -0.34 -15.95 0.63
N ALA A 27 -1.18 -15.12 1.22
CA ALA A 27 -1.52 -15.20 2.63
C ALA A 27 -2.22 -16.54 2.88
N HIS A 28 -1.54 -17.47 3.55
CA HIS A 28 -2.17 -18.64 4.15
C HIS A 28 -2.31 -18.38 5.64
N GLU A 29 -3.50 -18.68 6.14
CA GLU A 29 -3.99 -18.46 7.50
C GLU A 29 -3.04 -19.07 8.56
N GLY A 30 -2.27 -18.21 9.23
CA GLY A 30 -1.31 -18.58 10.29
C GLY A 30 -0.34 -17.44 10.57
N SER A 31 -0.26 -16.97 11.82
CA SER A 31 0.65 -15.91 12.28
C SER A 31 2.10 -16.40 12.26
N HIS A 32 2.75 -16.29 11.10
CA HIS A 32 4.15 -16.61 10.92
C HIS A 32 4.94 -15.34 10.63
N ILE A 33 5.95 -15.06 11.45
CA ILE A 33 6.96 -14.04 11.16
C ILE A 33 8.23 -14.79 10.77
N ILE A 34 8.64 -14.64 9.52
CA ILE A 34 9.91 -15.14 9.02
C ILE A 34 10.80 -13.93 8.83
N VAL A 35 11.75 -13.73 9.74
CA VAL A 35 12.83 -12.75 9.57
C VAL A 35 14.00 -13.52 8.97
N SER A 36 14.18 -13.42 7.65
CA SER A 36 15.24 -14.13 6.92
C SER A 36 16.28 -13.13 6.41
N GLY A 37 17.38 -12.98 7.14
CA GLY A 37 18.58 -12.30 6.64
C GLY A 37 19.82 -12.91 7.26
N ASP A 38 20.57 -13.73 6.51
CA ASP A 38 21.81 -14.46 6.85
C ASP A 38 21.80 -15.32 8.14
N ASP A 39 21.26 -14.81 9.23
CA ASP A 39 20.83 -15.49 10.44
C ASP A 39 19.39 -16.02 10.26
N THR A 40 19.15 -17.26 10.71
CA THR A 40 17.85 -17.91 10.50
C THR A 40 16.97 -17.69 11.73
N ILE A 41 16.16 -16.63 11.71
CA ILE A 41 15.19 -16.34 12.79
C ILE A 41 13.78 -16.71 12.33
N ARG A 42 13.11 -17.54 13.12
CA ARG A 42 11.72 -17.95 12.89
C ARG A 42 10.93 -17.77 14.16
N VAL A 43 9.88 -16.98 14.08
CA VAL A 43 8.92 -16.80 15.18
C VAL A 43 7.58 -17.34 14.72
N TYR A 44 7.06 -18.33 15.43
CA TYR A 44 5.78 -18.94 15.06
C TYR A 44 4.97 -19.30 16.31
N GLN A 45 3.66 -19.15 16.20
CA GLN A 45 2.75 -19.45 17.28
C GLN A 45 2.26 -20.90 17.17
N LYS A 46 2.58 -21.75 18.15
CA LYS A 46 2.17 -23.16 18.12
C LYS A 46 0.79 -23.30 18.77
N ASN A 47 -0.25 -23.22 17.94
CA ASN A 47 -1.67 -23.29 18.31
C ASN A 47 -2.14 -22.13 19.22
N ASN A 48 -3.46 -21.91 19.29
CA ASN A 48 -4.16 -20.83 20.03
C ASN A 48 -3.91 -20.75 21.56
N ASN A 49 -2.89 -21.43 22.09
CA ASN A 49 -2.57 -21.47 23.52
C ASN A 49 -1.60 -20.35 23.95
N GLY A 50 -1.31 -19.37 23.08
CA GLY A 50 -0.46 -18.23 23.42
C GLY A 50 1.02 -18.56 23.58
N ASN A 51 1.45 -19.76 23.21
CA ASN A 51 2.85 -20.17 23.34
C ASN A 51 3.59 -19.85 22.02
N THR A 52 4.30 -18.72 22.02
CA THR A 52 5.17 -18.32 20.93
C THR A 52 6.47 -19.10 21.00
N ASN A 53 6.82 -19.76 19.89
CA ASN A 53 8.08 -20.43 19.72
C ASN A 53 9.04 -19.52 18.93
N TYR A 54 10.24 -19.36 19.47
CA TYR A 54 11.33 -18.60 18.90
C TYR A 54 12.42 -19.57 18.48
N VAL A 55 12.81 -19.53 17.21
CA VAL A 55 13.96 -20.26 16.69
C VAL A 55 14.96 -19.24 16.18
N VAL A 56 16.13 -19.16 16.81
CA VAL A 56 17.17 -18.17 16.50
C VAL A 56 18.47 -18.93 16.29
N ASN A 57 18.98 -18.95 15.06
CA ASN A 57 20.23 -19.64 14.70
C ASN A 57 20.29 -21.09 15.19
N GLY A 58 19.17 -21.81 15.06
CA GLY A 58 19.03 -23.22 15.43
C GLY A 58 18.73 -23.46 16.91
N LYS A 59 18.74 -22.43 17.77
CA LYS A 59 18.27 -22.54 19.16
C LYS A 59 16.77 -22.32 19.21
N GLU A 60 16.07 -23.18 19.92
CA GLU A 60 14.63 -23.07 20.10
C GLU A 60 14.31 -22.79 21.57
N PHE A 61 13.50 -21.76 21.81
CA PHE A 61 12.97 -21.41 23.13
C PHE A 61 11.53 -20.91 23.00
N THR A 62 10.77 -21.07 24.07
CA THR A 62 9.37 -20.62 24.15
C THR A 62 9.26 -19.39 25.05
N TRP A 63 8.13 -18.69 24.97
CA TRP A 63 7.84 -17.56 25.86
C TRP A 63 8.04 -17.89 27.35
N ASN A 64 7.68 -19.10 27.77
CA ASN A 64 7.79 -19.53 29.17
C ASN A 64 9.22 -19.86 29.59
N ASP A 65 10.14 -20.06 28.64
CA ASP A 65 11.56 -20.28 28.91
C ASP A 65 12.30 -18.97 29.18
N LEU A 66 11.65 -17.83 28.90
CA LEU A 66 12.22 -16.50 29.07
C LEU A 66 12.05 -15.98 30.50
N SER A 67 13.07 -15.29 30.99
CA SER A 67 12.97 -14.52 32.24
C SER A 67 12.02 -13.32 32.09
N GLU A 68 11.55 -12.76 33.22
CA GLU A 68 10.68 -11.58 33.19
C GLU A 68 11.34 -10.38 32.49
N ASP A 69 12.65 -10.22 32.64
CA ASP A 69 13.42 -9.17 31.97
C ASP A 69 13.46 -9.40 30.44
N GLN A 70 13.76 -10.63 30.00
CA GLN A 70 13.77 -11.00 28.59
C GLN A 70 12.39 -10.79 27.95
N GLN A 71 11.33 -11.22 28.63
CA GLN A 71 9.95 -10.99 28.20
C GLN A 71 9.61 -9.49 28.09
N SER A 72 10.09 -8.68 29.03
CA SER A 72 9.89 -7.23 29.03
C SER A 72 10.57 -6.57 27.82
N ARG A 73 11.80 -6.97 27.49
CA ARG A 73 12.54 -6.47 26.30
C ARG A 73 11.78 -6.79 25.01
N ILE A 74 11.33 -8.03 24.83
CA ILE A 74 10.56 -8.44 23.65
C ILE A 74 9.26 -7.62 23.55
N LYS A 75 8.48 -7.55 24.63
CA LYS A 75 7.22 -6.77 24.67
C LYS A 75 7.42 -5.30 24.36
N ALA A 76 8.53 -4.70 24.79
CA ALA A 76 8.82 -3.31 24.51
C ALA A 76 8.97 -3.05 23.01
N VAL A 77 9.67 -3.94 22.29
CA VAL A 77 9.83 -3.82 20.83
C VAL A 77 8.55 -4.18 20.08
N GLU A 78 7.84 -5.23 20.51
CA GLU A 78 6.54 -5.61 19.91
C GLU A 78 5.51 -4.48 20.03
N SER A 79 5.51 -3.74 21.14
CA SER A 79 4.66 -2.57 21.32
C SER A 79 4.96 -1.46 20.30
N LYS A 80 6.25 -1.19 20.04
CA LYS A 80 6.66 -0.21 19.01
C LYS A 80 6.23 -0.66 17.62
N LEU A 81 6.48 -1.92 17.27
CA LEU A 81 6.04 -2.51 16.00
C LEU A 81 4.53 -2.41 15.83
N ALA A 82 3.74 -2.79 16.84
CA ALA A 82 2.28 -2.71 16.78
C ALA A 82 1.77 -1.28 16.60
N ILE A 83 2.45 -0.29 17.20
CA ILE A 83 2.12 1.13 16.99
C ILE A 83 2.41 1.54 15.54
N ALA A 84 3.58 1.19 15.01
CA ALA A 84 3.99 1.52 13.66
C ALA A 84 3.09 0.85 12.61
N GLU A 85 2.82 -0.45 12.74
CA GLU A 85 1.90 -1.21 11.89
C GLU A 85 0.49 -0.60 11.89
N LYS A 86 -0.02 -0.17 13.07
CA LYS A 86 -1.33 0.48 13.15
C LYS A 86 -1.35 1.84 12.43
N LYS A 87 -0.24 2.59 12.43
CA LYS A 87 -0.15 3.83 11.65
C LYS A 87 -0.14 3.51 10.15
N LEU A 88 0.66 2.53 9.73
CA LEU A 88 0.74 2.08 8.34
C LEU A 88 -0.62 1.61 7.81
N ALA A 89 -1.35 0.81 8.60
CA ALA A 89 -2.70 0.34 8.22
C ALA A 89 -3.69 1.50 7.99
N LYS A 90 -3.58 2.60 8.76
CA LYS A 90 -4.41 3.79 8.53
C LYS A 90 -4.03 4.49 7.22
N GLN A 91 -2.73 4.59 6.92
CA GLN A 91 -2.26 5.15 5.67
C GLN A 91 -2.69 4.30 4.48
N GLU A 92 -2.64 2.97 4.58
CA GLU A 92 -3.10 2.07 3.53
C GLU A 92 -4.59 2.30 3.18
N ILE A 93 -5.45 2.46 4.21
CA ILE A 93 -6.86 2.81 4.01
C ILE A 93 -6.99 4.17 3.30
N ALA A 94 -6.15 5.15 3.65
CA ALA A 94 -6.14 6.45 3.01
C ALA A 94 -5.70 6.38 1.54
N ILE A 95 -4.61 5.66 1.23
CA ILE A 95 -4.12 5.39 -0.12
C ILE A 95 -5.24 4.77 -0.94
N LYS A 96 -5.80 3.66 -0.45
CA LYS A 96 -6.87 2.93 -1.15
C LYS A 96 -8.05 3.84 -1.49
N LYS A 97 -8.46 4.68 -0.54
CA LYS A 97 -9.52 5.67 -0.76
C LYS A 97 -9.16 6.68 -1.85
N ILE A 98 -7.94 7.21 -1.83
CA ILE A 98 -7.48 8.17 -2.84
C ILE A 98 -7.40 7.50 -4.22
N THR A 99 -6.82 6.32 -4.33
CA THR A 99 -6.74 5.55 -5.59
C THR A 99 -8.13 5.28 -6.16
N SER A 100 -9.10 4.85 -5.34
CA SER A 100 -10.49 4.67 -5.81
C SER A 100 -11.12 5.98 -6.29
N GLN A 101 -10.82 7.11 -5.65
CA GLN A 101 -11.29 8.40 -6.13
C GLN A 101 -10.64 8.77 -7.47
N MET A 102 -9.34 8.52 -7.65
CA MET A 102 -8.65 8.77 -8.91
C MET A 102 -9.22 7.94 -10.04
N GLU A 103 -9.49 6.64 -9.82
CA GLU A 103 -10.12 5.76 -10.80
C GLU A 103 -11.49 6.29 -11.22
N GLU A 104 -12.33 6.69 -10.26
CA GLU A 104 -13.65 7.29 -10.55
C GLU A 104 -13.50 8.57 -11.40
N LYS A 105 -12.54 9.44 -11.08
CA LYS A 105 -12.31 10.69 -11.82
C LYS A 105 -11.74 10.45 -13.21
N ALA A 106 -10.84 9.48 -13.37
CA ALA A 106 -10.29 9.08 -14.66
C ALA A 106 -11.39 8.52 -15.58
N GLU A 107 -12.31 7.71 -15.04
CA GLU A 107 -13.45 7.20 -15.82
C GLU A 107 -14.39 8.34 -16.27
N LEU A 108 -14.64 9.33 -15.40
CA LEU A 108 -15.42 10.52 -15.77
C LEU A 108 -14.72 11.35 -16.84
N LEU A 109 -13.39 11.52 -16.75
CA LEU A 109 -12.59 12.23 -17.75
C LEU A 109 -12.67 11.53 -19.10
N GLU A 110 -12.54 10.20 -19.12
CA GLU A 110 -12.68 9.40 -20.35
C GLU A 110 -14.08 9.55 -20.96
N LYS A 111 -15.14 9.55 -20.14
CA LYS A 111 -16.52 9.78 -20.60
C LYS A 111 -16.68 11.17 -21.23
N GLU A 112 -16.12 12.22 -20.65
CA GLU A 112 -16.17 13.57 -21.24
C GLU A 112 -15.36 13.67 -22.53
N ALA A 113 -14.18 13.05 -22.60
CA ALA A 113 -13.37 12.99 -23.82
C ALA A 113 -14.13 12.30 -24.97
N ARG A 114 -14.79 11.16 -24.70
CA ARG A 114 -15.61 10.46 -25.69
C ARG A 114 -16.78 11.32 -26.21
N LYS A 115 -17.38 12.20 -25.39
CA LYS A 115 -18.43 13.11 -25.87
C LYS A 115 -17.89 14.11 -26.89
N ILE A 116 -16.67 14.61 -26.70
CA ILE A 116 -16.00 15.51 -27.65
C ILE A 116 -15.78 14.77 -28.97
N GLU A 117 -15.23 13.55 -28.93
CA GLU A 117 -15.01 12.71 -30.11
C GLU A 117 -16.32 12.44 -30.88
N GLN A 118 -17.39 12.07 -30.17
CA GLN A 118 -18.69 11.82 -30.78
C GLN A 118 -19.27 13.09 -31.44
N ALA A 119 -19.10 14.26 -30.81
CA ALA A 119 -19.54 15.52 -31.37
C ALA A 119 -18.81 15.84 -32.69
N PHE A 120 -17.50 15.60 -32.74
CA PHE A 120 -16.69 15.74 -33.97
C PHE A 120 -17.12 14.76 -35.08
N VAL A 121 -17.36 13.50 -34.73
CA VAL A 121 -17.80 12.47 -35.69
C VAL A 121 -19.17 12.82 -36.28
N LYS A 122 -20.10 13.34 -35.47
CA LYS A 122 -21.44 13.72 -35.92
C LYS A 122 -21.40 14.81 -36.98
N VAL A 123 -20.57 15.84 -36.78
CA VAL A 123 -20.38 16.93 -37.76
C VAL A 123 -19.71 16.41 -39.04
N SER A 124 -18.77 15.47 -38.91
CA SER A 124 -18.00 14.95 -40.05
C SER A 124 -18.78 13.99 -40.97
N LYS A 125 -19.82 13.31 -40.46
CA LYS A 125 -20.56 12.27 -41.21
C LYS A 125 -21.75 12.77 -42.03
N HIS A 126 -22.24 13.99 -41.82
CA HIS A 126 -23.45 14.47 -42.50
C HIS A 126 -23.10 15.37 -43.70
N LYS A 127 -23.65 15.04 -44.88
CA LYS A 127 -23.75 16.00 -46.01
C LYS A 127 -24.81 17.05 -45.65
N MET A 128 -24.38 18.13 -45.00
CA MET A 128 -25.22 19.27 -44.65
C MET A 128 -25.15 20.34 -45.74
N ASN A 129 -26.23 21.11 -45.92
CA ASN A 129 -26.14 22.37 -46.68
C ASN A 129 -25.30 23.39 -45.87
N PHE A 130 -24.87 24.48 -46.51
CA PHE A 130 -23.93 25.42 -45.89
C PHE A 130 -24.46 26.06 -44.59
N ASN A 131 -25.75 26.40 -44.53
CA ASN A 131 -26.38 26.99 -43.36
C ASN A 131 -26.50 26.00 -42.19
N ASP A 132 -26.88 24.76 -42.50
CA ASP A 132 -26.97 23.68 -41.50
C ASP A 132 -25.57 23.31 -40.97
N LEU A 133 -24.55 23.34 -41.84
CA LEU A 133 -23.16 23.13 -41.46
C LEU A 133 -22.66 24.24 -40.53
N GLU A 134 -22.92 25.51 -40.84
CA GLU A 134 -22.51 26.63 -39.99
C GLU A 134 -23.17 26.56 -38.61
N LYS A 135 -24.46 26.21 -38.56
CA LYS A 135 -25.18 26.01 -37.29
C LYS A 135 -24.60 24.84 -36.49
N ALA A 136 -24.34 23.70 -37.14
CA ALA A 136 -23.74 22.53 -36.52
C ALA A 136 -22.32 22.82 -36.00
N MET A 137 -21.53 23.62 -36.72
CA MET A 137 -20.20 24.04 -36.28
C MET A 137 -20.25 24.93 -35.04
N ARG A 138 -21.19 25.89 -34.96
CA ARG A 138 -21.36 26.72 -33.76
C ARG A 138 -21.82 25.91 -32.55
N GLU A 139 -22.76 24.98 -32.75
CA GLU A 139 -23.20 24.07 -31.68
C GLU A 139 -22.06 23.16 -31.21
N LEU A 140 -21.24 22.65 -32.14
CA LEU A 140 -20.05 21.87 -31.82
C LEU A 140 -19.02 22.69 -31.04
N GLU A 141 -18.75 23.93 -31.43
CA GLU A 141 -17.81 24.82 -30.73
C GLU A 141 -18.26 25.09 -29.29
N LEU A 142 -19.54 25.42 -29.08
CA LEU A 142 -20.11 25.63 -27.76
C LEU A 142 -20.03 24.36 -26.90
N SER A 143 -20.38 23.20 -27.47
CA SER A 143 -20.30 21.92 -26.77
C SER A 143 -18.86 21.53 -26.44
N THR A 144 -17.91 21.75 -27.36
CA THR A 144 -16.50 21.43 -27.17
C THR A 144 -15.92 22.30 -26.06
N ARG A 145 -16.19 23.61 -26.08
CA ARG A 145 -15.73 24.52 -25.04
C ARG A 145 -16.29 24.19 -23.65
N ALA A 146 -17.57 23.80 -23.56
CA ALA A 146 -18.16 23.36 -22.31
C ALA A 146 -17.49 22.08 -21.77
N ASN A 147 -17.21 21.12 -22.66
CA ASN A 147 -16.54 19.87 -22.30
C ASN A 147 -15.06 20.10 -21.93
N GLU A 148 -14.34 21.01 -22.60
CA GLU A 148 -12.97 21.39 -22.24
C GLU A 148 -12.89 22.01 -20.83
N ILE A 149 -13.86 22.85 -20.46
CA ILE A 149 -13.95 23.40 -19.11
C ILE A 149 -14.18 22.27 -18.09
N ALA A 150 -15.06 21.31 -18.41
CA ALA A 150 -15.33 20.17 -17.55
C ALA A 150 -14.08 19.27 -17.39
N LEU A 151 -13.33 19.02 -18.48
CA LEU A 151 -12.08 18.27 -18.46
C LEU A 151 -11.04 18.94 -17.56
N ARG A 152 -10.80 20.24 -17.73
CA ARG A 152 -9.85 20.99 -16.88
C ARG A 152 -10.22 20.96 -15.40
N ALA A 153 -11.52 21.02 -15.10
CA ALA A 153 -11.98 20.90 -13.71
C ALA A 153 -11.68 19.51 -13.12
N LYS A 154 -11.76 18.45 -13.93
CA LYS A 154 -11.44 17.07 -13.51
C LYS A 154 -9.95 16.81 -13.42
N GLU A 155 -9.16 17.37 -14.32
CA GLU A 155 -7.69 17.36 -14.23
C GLU A 155 -7.23 18.01 -12.92
N LEU A 156 -7.77 19.18 -12.57
CA LEU A 156 -7.46 19.83 -11.29
C LEU A 156 -7.91 19.01 -10.06
N GLU A 157 -8.99 18.23 -10.18
CA GLU A 157 -9.39 17.30 -9.12
C GLU A 157 -8.39 16.14 -8.97
N LEU A 158 -7.83 15.63 -10.08
CA LEU A 158 -6.80 14.60 -10.09
C LEU A 158 -5.47 15.11 -9.53
N ASP A 159 -5.02 16.30 -9.94
CA ASP A 159 -3.80 16.92 -9.41
C ASP A 159 -3.85 17.03 -7.87
N LYS A 160 -5.02 17.40 -7.32
CA LYS A 160 -5.23 17.46 -5.86
C LYS A 160 -5.23 16.09 -5.18
N LEU A 161 -5.52 15.01 -5.91
CA LEU A 161 -5.43 13.65 -5.38
C LEU A 161 -3.98 13.16 -5.44
N ASP A 162 -3.23 13.54 -6.48
CA ASP A 162 -1.79 13.29 -6.59
C ASP A 162 -1.02 14.00 -5.47
N ASP A 163 -1.28 15.29 -5.21
CA ASP A 163 -0.70 16.03 -4.08
C ASP A 163 -0.93 15.31 -2.74
N LYS A 164 -2.10 14.69 -2.58
CA LYS A 164 -2.44 13.94 -1.35
C LYS A 164 -1.72 12.60 -1.27
N LEU A 165 -1.43 11.96 -2.40
CA LEU A 165 -0.63 10.74 -2.44
C LEU A 165 0.85 11.05 -2.15
N GLU A 166 1.39 12.13 -2.71
CA GLU A 166 2.77 12.56 -2.44
C GLU A 166 2.98 12.96 -0.98
N ALA A 167 1.95 13.50 -0.33
CA ALA A 167 1.98 13.82 1.09
C ALA A 167 1.98 12.58 2.00
N ILE A 168 1.88 11.36 1.46
CA ILE A 168 1.88 10.13 2.25
C ILE A 168 3.32 9.81 2.65
N ASP A 169 3.52 9.83 3.95
CA ASP A 169 4.82 9.62 4.57
C ASP A 169 5.27 8.15 4.46
N LEU A 170 6.22 7.90 3.56
CA LEU A 170 6.85 6.58 3.38
C LEU A 170 7.87 6.24 4.48
N SER A 171 8.23 7.19 5.35
CA SER A 171 9.16 6.92 6.46
C SER A 171 8.61 5.91 7.47
N MET A 172 7.31 5.61 7.43
CA MET A 172 6.72 4.55 8.25
C MET A 172 7.21 3.16 7.88
N VAL A 173 7.60 2.93 6.62
CA VAL A 173 8.24 1.67 6.21
C VAL A 173 9.61 1.56 6.85
N GLU A 174 10.38 2.64 6.83
CA GLU A 174 11.70 2.72 7.48
C GLU A 174 11.59 2.56 9.02
N GLU A 175 10.56 3.15 9.65
CA GLU A 175 10.26 2.97 11.09
C GLU A 175 9.99 1.50 11.44
N ILE A 176 9.23 0.78 10.61
CA ILE A 176 8.95 -0.65 10.79
C ILE A 176 10.21 -1.49 10.59
N GLU A 177 11.00 -1.20 9.55
CA GLU A 177 12.28 -1.90 9.32
C GLU A 177 13.23 -1.72 10.50
N GLN A 178 13.38 -0.49 11.00
CA GLN A 178 14.22 -0.21 12.17
C GLN A 178 13.74 -0.98 13.41
N HIS A 179 12.43 -1.02 13.67
CA HIS A 179 11.91 -1.77 14.81
C HIS A 179 12.01 -3.29 14.62
N ALA A 180 11.97 -3.78 13.38
CA ALA A 180 12.21 -5.18 13.08
C ALA A 180 13.68 -5.57 13.32
N ASP A 181 14.63 -4.70 12.94
CA ASP A 181 16.05 -4.87 13.26
C ASP A 181 16.29 -4.87 14.78
N GLU A 182 15.64 -3.96 15.53
CA GLU A 182 15.66 -3.97 16.99
C GLU A 182 15.13 -5.29 17.57
N TYR A 183 14.05 -5.82 17.00
CA TYR A 183 13.44 -7.08 17.43
C TYR A 183 14.39 -8.26 17.20
N GLU A 184 15.00 -8.30 16.02
CA GLU A 184 16.02 -9.27 15.66
C GLU A 184 17.19 -9.26 16.65
N ALA A 185 17.70 -8.07 16.96
CA ALA A 185 18.82 -7.90 17.89
C ALA A 185 18.49 -8.41 19.31
N VAL A 186 17.29 -8.11 19.81
CA VAL A 186 16.82 -8.59 21.12
C VAL A 186 16.71 -10.12 21.13
N LEU A 187 16.16 -10.73 20.09
CA LEU A 187 16.06 -12.18 19.99
C LEU A 187 17.43 -12.86 19.92
N MET A 188 18.39 -12.26 19.19
CA MET A 188 19.77 -12.74 19.15
C MET A 188 20.47 -12.64 20.50
N GLU A 189 20.24 -11.57 21.26
CA GLU A 189 20.81 -11.39 22.60
C GLU A 189 20.25 -12.42 23.58
N ILE A 190 18.93 -12.60 23.61
CA ILE A 190 18.25 -13.62 24.41
C ILE A 190 18.79 -15.02 24.09
N ALA A 191 18.95 -15.33 22.80
CA ALA A 191 19.47 -16.61 22.38
C ALA A 191 20.92 -16.86 22.87
N LYS A 192 21.72 -15.82 23.11
CA LYS A 192 23.07 -15.93 23.70
C LYS A 192 23.04 -16.09 25.22
N GLU A 193 22.06 -15.50 25.90
CA GLU A 193 21.88 -15.60 27.36
C GLU A 193 21.33 -16.95 27.83
N LEU A 194 20.68 -17.70 26.93
CA LEU A 194 20.14 -19.04 27.20
C LEU A 194 21.17 -20.18 27.05
N ASP A 195 22.44 -19.86 26.75
CA ASP A 195 23.60 -20.78 26.85
C ASP A 195 24.12 -20.87 28.30
#